data_AF-A0A357CB36-F1
#
_entry.id   AF-A0A357CB36-F1
#
_cell.length_a   1.000
_cell.length_b   1.000
_cell.length_c   1.000
_cell.angle_alpha   90.00
_cell.angle_beta   90.00
_cell.angle_gamma   90.00
#
_symmetry.space_group_name_H-M   'P 1'
#
loop_
_entity.id
_entity.type
_entity.pdbx_description
1 polymer ?
#
loop_
_entity_poly.entity_id
_entity_poly.type
_entity_poly.pdbx_seq_one_letter_code
_entity_poly.pdbx_strand_id
1 'polypeptide(L)' 'MFGLTTDISIDLGTANVLVYVRDKGIVIREPSVVALQKDSNKVLAVGEEARQMIGRTPGNIVA' A
#
# COMPACT_ATOMS: atom_id res chain seq x y z
N MET A 1 -4.98 29.77 -17.28
CA MET A 1 -4.25 29.11 -16.17
C MET A 1 -4.27 27.61 -16.45
N PHE A 2 -3.21 27.07 -17.06
CA PHE A 2 -3.11 25.63 -17.35
C PHE A 2 -2.81 24.90 -16.04
N GLY A 3 -3.85 24.35 -15.41
CA GLY A 3 -3.64 23.43 -14.29
C GLY A 3 -3.00 22.15 -14.83
N LEU A 4 -1.81 21.80 -14.35
CA LEU A 4 -1.22 20.49 -14.58
C LEU A 4 -2.04 19.46 -13.79
N THR A 5 -3.14 18.96 -14.37
CA THR A 5 -3.89 17.85 -13.78
C THR A 5 -3.07 16.58 -13.90
N THR A 6 -2.72 15.97 -12.78
CA THR A 6 -2.09 14.65 -12.77
C THR A 6 -3.19 13.59 -12.82
N ASP A 7 -3.32 12.92 -13.96
CA ASP A 7 -4.30 11.85 -14.13
C ASP A 7 -3.75 10.54 -13.57
N ILE A 8 -4.48 9.96 -12.61
CA ILE A 8 -4.09 8.78 -11.84
C ILE A 8 -5.14 7.68 -12.05
N SER A 9 -4.69 6.44 -12.24
CA SER A 9 -5.52 5.24 -12.17
C SER A 9 -4.96 4.32 -11.10
N ILE A 10 -5.84 3.76 -10.27
CA ILE A 10 -5.47 2.89 -9.16
C ILE A 10 -6.15 1.54 -9.35
N ASP A 11 -5.35 0.47 -9.37
CA ASP A 11 -5.83 -0.90 -9.29
C ASP A 11 -5.66 -1.38 -7.85
N LEU A 12 -6.77 -1.70 -7.17
CA LEU A 12 -6.81 -2.15 -5.79
C LEU A 12 -7.07 -3.65 -5.73
N GLY A 13 -6.11 -4.45 -6.19
CA GLY A 13 -6.17 -5.89 -6.15
C GLY A 13 -6.06 -6.45 -4.72
N THR A 14 -6.49 -7.69 -4.51
CA THR A 14 -6.37 -8.37 -3.20
C THR A 14 -4.92 -8.68 -2.81
N ALA A 15 -4.06 -8.87 -3.81
CA ALA A 15 -2.65 -9.20 -3.60
C ALA A 15 -1.71 -8.00 -3.80
N ASN A 16 -2.01 -7.12 -4.77
CA ASN A 16 -1.18 -5.97 -5.10
C ASN A 16 -2.02 -4.74 -5.43
N VAL A 17 -1.49 -3.56 -5.06
CA VAL A 17 -1.96 -2.25 -5.50
C VAL A 17 -1.03 -1.72 -6.58
N LEU A 18 -1.60 -1.24 -7.68
CA LEU A 18 -0.85 -0.56 -8.72
C LEU A 18 -1.36 0.86 -8.90
N VAL A 19 -0.44 1.81 -9.06
CA VAL A 19 -0.78 3.18 -9.41
C VAL A 19 -0.16 3.51 -10.75
N TYR A 20 -0.99 3.92 -11.70
CA TYR A 20 -0.60 4.41 -13.01
C TYR A 20 -0.77 5.93 -13.05
N VAL A 21 0.22 6.63 -13.59
CA VAL A 21 0.14 8.07 -13.88
C VAL A 21 0.25 8.25 -15.39
N ARG A 22 -0.67 9.02 -15.99
CA ARG A 22 -0.62 9.34 -17.43
C ARG A 22 0.78 9.86 -17.79
N ASP A 23 1.32 9.34 -18.89
CA ASP A 23 2.65 9.65 -19.44
C ASP A 23 3.86 9.24 -18.58
N LYS A 24 3.64 8.61 -17.41
CA LYS A 24 4.72 8.05 -16.57
C LYS A 24 4.66 6.52 -16.47
N GLY A 25 3.52 5.91 -16.77
CA GLY A 25 3.33 4.48 -16.60
C GLY A 25 2.95 4.09 -15.17
N ILE A 26 3.22 2.84 -14.81
CA ILE A 26 3.03 2.33 -13.44
C ILE A 26 4.14 2.91 -12.56
N VAL A 27 3.76 3.72 -11.58
CA VAL A 27 4.68 4.41 -10.65
C VAL A 27 4.70 3.76 -9.26
N ILE A 28 3.70 2.96 -8.92
CA ILE A 28 3.65 2.16 -7.68
C ILE A 28 3.21 0.75 -8.03
N ARG A 29 3.88 -0.24 -7.42
CA ARG A 29 3.49 -1.66 -7.42
C ARG A 29 3.85 -2.22 -6.06
N GLU A 30 2.89 -2.22 -5.15
CA GLU A 30 3.08 -2.64 -3.75
C GLU A 30 2.14 -3.80 -3.42
N PRO A 31 2.52 -4.71 -2.52
CA PRO A 31 1.58 -5.67 -1.93
C PRO A 31 0.40 -4.97 -1.27
N SER A 32 -0.80 -5.56 -1.38
CA SER A 32 -2.02 -5.06 -0.73
C SER A 32 -2.07 -5.44 0.75
N VAL A 33 -1.05 -5.05 1.50
CA VAL A 33 -0.81 -5.46 2.89
C VAL A 33 -0.58 -4.24 3.78
N VAL A 34 -1.14 -4.29 4.99
CA VAL A 34 -0.96 -3.28 6.03
C VAL A 34 -0.70 -3.98 7.36
N ALA A 35 0.34 -3.57 8.07
CA ALA A 35 0.61 -4.04 9.42
C ALA A 35 0.02 -3.06 10.44
N LEU A 36 -0.78 -3.57 11.38
CA LEU A 36 -1.51 -2.80 12.39
C LEU A 36 -1.19 -3.28 13.80
N GLN A 37 -1.13 -2.34 14.75
CA GLN A 37 -1.23 -2.66 16.17
C GLN A 37 -2.71 -2.93 16.53
N LYS A 38 -3.01 -4.10 17.09
CA LYS A 38 -4.40 -4.58 17.29
C LYS A 38 -5.26 -3.68 18.16
N ASP A 39 -4.71 -3.16 19.25
CA ASP A 39 -5.51 -2.44 20.26
C ASP A 39 -5.84 -1.01 19.83
N SER A 40 -4.95 -0.38 19.06
CA SER A 40 -5.08 1.03 18.66
C SER A 40 -5.43 1.23 17.19
N ASN A 41 -5.41 0.16 16.37
CA ASN A 41 -5.46 0.22 14.92
C ASN A 41 -4.39 1.14 14.30
N LYS A 42 -3.29 1.41 15.03
CA LYS A 42 -2.20 2.21 14.51
C LYS A 42 -1.51 1.47 13.36
N VAL A 43 -1.38 2.12 12.21
CA VAL A 43 -0.57 1.64 11.09
C VAL A 43 0.90 1.66 11.45
N LEU A 44 1.55 0.52 11.30
CA LEU A 44 2.98 0.32 11.56
C LEU A 44 3.79 0.28 10.26
N ALA A 45 3.24 -0.36 9.22
CA ALA A 45 3.84 -0.46 7.89
C ALA A 45 2.75 -0.70 6.83
N VAL A 46 3.06 -0.42 5.57
CA VAL A 46 2.23 -0.70 4.39
C VAL A 46 3.10 -1.31 3.29
N GLY A 47 2.49 -2.00 2.32
CA GLY A 47 3.23 -2.50 1.15
C GLY A 47 4.25 -3.58 1.51
N GLU A 48 5.43 -3.49 0.93
CA GLU A 48 6.48 -4.49 1.06
C GLU A 48 6.97 -4.68 2.50
N GLU A 49 7.12 -3.61 3.28
CA GLU A 49 7.49 -3.69 4.69
C GLU A 49 6.44 -4.45 5.51
N ALA A 50 5.15 -4.21 5.25
CA ALA A 50 4.08 -4.95 5.91
C ALA A 50 4.06 -6.42 5.49
N ARG A 51 4.27 -6.72 4.20
CA ARG A 51 4.33 -8.09 3.68
C ARG A 51 5.44 -8.91 4.34
N GLN A 52 6.60 -8.31 4.64
CA GLN A 52 7.71 -8.97 5.32
C GLN A 52 7.39 -9.36 6.78
N MET A 53 6.35 -8.77 7.37
CA MET A 53 5.90 -9.08 8.73
C MET A 53 4.96 -10.29 8.78
N ILE A 54 4.39 -10.73 7.65
CA ILE A 54 3.47 -11.89 7.61
C ILE A 54 4.14 -13.13 8.21
N GLY A 55 3.47 -13.74 9.19
CA GLY A 55 3.99 -14.91 9.92
C GLY A 55 5.15 -14.61 10.87
N ARG A 56 5.50 -13.34 11.08
CA ARG A 56 6.63 -12.87 11.91
C ARG A 56 6.21 -11.78 12.92
N THR A 57 4.92 -11.56 13.12
CA THR A 57 4.41 -10.54 14.05
C THR A 57 4.29 -11.08 15.49
N PRO A 58 4.65 -10.26 16.51
CA PRO A 58 4.21 -10.49 17.88
C PRO A 58 2.69 -10.49 18.00
N GLY A 59 2.15 -11.09 19.07
CA GLY A 59 0.70 -11.31 19.22
C GLY A 59 -0.19 -10.05 19.20
N ASN A 60 0.37 -8.88 19.50
CA ASN A 60 -0.34 -7.59 19.47
C ASN A 60 -0.27 -6.87 18.10
N ILE A 61 0.32 -7.51 17.08
CA ILE A 61 0.41 -6.97 15.72
C ILE A 61 -0.24 -7.96 14.74
N VAL A 62 -0.99 -7.42 13.78
CA VAL A 62 -1.55 -8.16 12.64
C VAL A 62 -0.97 -7.60 11.34
N ALA A 63 -0.54 -8.47 10.43
CA ALA A 63 -0.02 -8.14 9.10
C ALA A 63 -0.52 -9.20 8.11
#